data_AF-A0A9W6M7U0-F1
#
_entry.id   AF-A0A9W6M7U0-F1
#
_cell.length_a   1.000
_cell.length_b   1.000
_cell.length_c   1.000
_cell.angle_alpha   90.00
_cell.angle_beta   90.00
_cell.angle_gamma   90.00
#
_symmetry.space_group_name_H-M   'P 1'
#
loop_
_entity.id
_entity.type
_entity.pdbx_description
1 polymer ?
#
loop_
_entity_poly.entity_id
_entity_poly.type
_entity_poly.pdbx_seq_one_letter_code
_entity_poly.pdbx_strand_id
1 'polypeptide(L)'
;MCFGIVRESPDMSEITTTSPAVEELAAVVARLGELTAQITEAELGAQVEDEQIADVLYAAARLFSAKTDRVGKMAWPVRADALNATETVVLVTALLDAADVNLFDMAIWYRRAE
;
A
#
# COMPACT_ATOMS: atom_id res chain seq x y z
N MET A 1 -61.11 -13.66 -9.93
CA MET A 1 -60.86 -12.67 -8.85
C MET A 1 -59.92 -13.31 -7.84
N CYS A 2 -58.93 -12.52 -7.38
CA CYS A 2 -57.94 -12.81 -6.32
C CYS A 2 -56.83 -13.82 -6.66
N PHE A 3 -55.54 -13.60 -6.38
CA PHE A 3 -54.77 -12.43 -5.93
C PHE A 3 -53.31 -12.76 -6.25
N GLY A 4 -52.54 -11.82 -6.79
CA GLY A 4 -51.14 -12.04 -7.17
C GLY A 4 -50.24 -12.24 -5.94
N ILE A 5 -49.45 -13.31 -5.94
CA ILE A 5 -48.28 -13.42 -5.06
C ILE A 5 -47.10 -12.93 -5.88
N VAL A 6 -46.77 -11.66 -5.72
CA VAL A 6 -45.44 -11.13 -6.05
C VAL A 6 -44.49 -11.75 -5.02
N ARG A 7 -43.68 -12.72 -5.44
CA ARG A 7 -42.45 -13.05 -4.69
C ARG A 7 -41.46 -11.97 -5.04
N GLU A 8 -41.25 -11.02 -4.12
CA GLU A 8 -40.03 -10.20 -4.11
C GLU A 8 -38.85 -11.16 -4.14
N SER A 9 -38.12 -11.15 -5.26
CA SER A 9 -36.75 -11.63 -5.30
C SER A 9 -35.96 -10.77 -4.33
N PRO A 10 -35.28 -11.32 -3.31
CA PRO A 10 -34.28 -10.53 -2.61
C PRO A 10 -33.21 -10.20 -3.64
N ASP A 11 -33.12 -8.91 -3.99
CA ASP A 11 -31.96 -8.37 -4.68
C ASP A 11 -30.76 -8.76 -3.84
N MET A 12 -29.98 -9.66 -4.40
CA MET A 12 -28.80 -10.24 -3.80
C MET A 12 -27.72 -9.18 -3.98
N SER A 13 -27.88 -8.09 -3.22
CA SER A 13 -26.85 -7.09 -3.00
C SER A 13 -25.62 -7.87 -2.61
N GLU A 14 -24.66 -7.89 -3.52
CA GLU A 14 -23.36 -8.51 -3.41
C GLU A 14 -22.71 -7.94 -2.14
N ILE A 15 -22.91 -8.63 -1.00
CA ILE A 15 -22.22 -8.29 0.25
C ILE A 15 -20.77 -8.64 -0.04
N THR A 16 -20.02 -7.67 -0.57
CA THR A 16 -18.58 -7.77 -0.71
C THR A 16 -18.04 -7.80 0.71
N THR A 17 -18.04 -9.00 1.29
CA THR A 17 -17.61 -9.24 2.65
C THR A 17 -16.10 -9.09 2.61
N THR A 18 -15.63 -7.86 2.86
CA THR A 18 -14.21 -7.58 3.02
C THR A 18 -13.68 -8.53 4.09
N SER A 19 -12.60 -9.25 3.79
CA SER A 19 -12.03 -10.22 4.73
C SER A 19 -11.76 -9.51 6.07
N PRO A 20 -12.03 -10.15 7.22
CA PRO A 20 -11.76 -9.56 8.54
C PRO A 20 -10.29 -9.11 8.67
N ALA A 21 -9.37 -9.81 8.01
CA ALA A 21 -7.96 -9.43 7.97
C ALA A 21 -7.69 -8.11 7.21
N VAL A 22 -8.51 -7.80 6.19
CA VAL A 22 -8.40 -6.55 5.43
C VAL A 22 -8.95 -5.38 6.24
N GLU A 23 -10.02 -5.59 7.01
CA GLU A 23 -10.56 -4.59 7.93
C GLU A 23 -9.58 -4.28 9.07
N GLU A 24 -8.99 -5.33 9.67
CA GLU A 24 -7.96 -5.20 10.69
C GLU A 24 -6.72 -4.47 10.15
N LEU A 25 -6.24 -4.86 8.96
CA LEU A 25 -5.13 -4.16 8.30
C LEU A 25 -5.44 -2.69 8.07
N ALA A 26 -6.67 -2.35 7.65
CA ALA A 26 -7.06 -0.95 7.45
C ALA A 26 -6.99 -0.15 8.76
N ALA A 27 -7.45 -0.72 9.88
CA ALA A 27 -7.35 -0.09 11.20
C ALA A 27 -5.89 0.09 11.65
N VAL A 28 -5.04 -0.92 11.45
CA VAL A 28 -3.61 -0.86 11.78
C VAL A 28 -2.89 0.21 10.94
N VAL A 29 -3.16 0.28 9.64
CA VAL A 29 -2.56 1.28 8.75
C VAL A 29 -2.97 2.70 9.15
N ALA A 30 -4.26 2.91 9.49
CA ALA A 30 -4.72 4.20 9.99
C ALA A 30 -3.98 4.60 11.27
N ARG A 31 -3.86 3.66 12.21
CA ARG A 31 -3.17 3.91 13.48
C ARG A 31 -1.67 4.17 13.29
N LEU A 32 -1.01 3.44 12.40
CA LEU A 32 0.38 3.66 12.03
C LEU A 32 0.56 5.08 11.50
N GLY A 33 -0.30 5.53 10.58
CA GLY A 33 -0.24 6.87 10.00
C GLY A 33 -0.33 7.98 11.04
N GLU A 34 -1.25 7.85 12.01
CA GLU A 34 -1.38 8.79 13.13
C GLU A 34 -0.11 8.85 13.98
N LEU A 35 0.47 7.70 14.33
CA LEU A 35 1.67 7.61 15.16
C LEU A 35 2.89 8.16 14.42
N THR A 36 3.08 7.82 13.15
CA THR A 36 4.18 8.35 12.34
C THR A 36 4.10 9.86 12.22
N ALA A 37 2.90 10.43 12.00
CA ALA A 37 2.73 11.88 11.95
C ALA A 37 3.12 12.56 13.27
N GLN A 38 2.73 11.98 14.42
CA GLN A 38 3.11 12.50 15.74
C GLN A 38 4.62 12.44 15.97
N ILE A 39 5.26 11.33 15.58
CA ILE A 39 6.71 11.13 15.73
C ILE A 39 7.49 12.11 14.85
N THR A 40 7.08 12.31 13.60
CA THR A 40 7.78 13.20 12.66
C THR A 40 7.58 14.67 13.04
N GLU A 41 6.38 15.08 13.43
CA GLU A 41 6.10 16.45 13.91
C GLU A 41 6.87 16.77 15.20
N ALA A 42 7.04 15.78 16.08
CA ALA A 42 7.82 15.92 17.31
C ALA A 42 9.34 15.73 17.11
N GLU A 43 9.81 15.51 15.87
CA GLU A 43 11.22 15.24 15.54
C GLU A 43 11.83 14.03 16.30
N LEU A 44 10.99 13.05 16.66
CA LEU A 44 11.39 11.88 17.46
C LEU A 44 11.82 10.69 16.59
N GLY A 45 12.06 10.90 15.29
CA GLY A 45 12.40 9.83 14.35
C GLY A 45 13.62 9.00 14.77
N ALA A 46 14.62 9.62 15.42
CA ALA A 46 15.81 8.94 15.92
C ALA A 46 15.55 7.99 17.12
N GLN A 47 14.34 7.98 17.68
CA GLN A 47 13.94 7.08 18.77
C GLN A 47 13.21 5.84 18.27
N VAL A 48 12.91 5.76 16.97
CA VAL A 48 12.32 4.58 16.35
C VAL A 48 13.45 3.65 15.96
N GLU A 49 13.36 2.39 16.35
CA GLU A 49 14.37 1.39 16.00
C GLU A 49 14.35 1.12 14.49
N ASP A 50 15.52 1.07 13.86
CA ASP A 50 15.67 0.86 12.42
C ASP A 50 14.96 -0.43 11.95
N GLU A 51 14.97 -1.48 12.78
CA GLU A 51 14.30 -2.77 12.51
C GLU A 51 12.77 -2.60 12.38
N GLN A 52 12.16 -1.73 13.17
CA GLN A 52 10.72 -1.47 13.09
C GLN A 52 10.34 -0.77 11.78
N ILE A 53 11.20 0.15 11.33
CA ILE A 53 11.03 0.83 10.05
C ILE A 53 11.17 -0.18 8.90
N ALA A 54 12.18 -1.05 8.97
CA ALA A 54 12.42 -2.09 7.98
C ALA A 54 11.22 -3.05 7.85
N ASP A 55 10.65 -3.52 8.97
CA ASP A 55 9.49 -4.41 8.96
C ASP A 55 8.27 -3.80 8.25
N VAL A 56 7.98 -2.52 8.52
CA VAL A 56 6.88 -1.80 7.87
C VAL A 56 7.13 -1.70 6.36
N LEU A 57 8.35 -1.32 5.96
CA LEU A 57 8.72 -1.19 4.55
C LEU A 57 8.61 -2.52 3.82
N TYR A 58 9.10 -3.61 4.41
CA TYR A 58 9.05 -4.95 3.81
C TYR A 58 7.63 -5.49 3.71
N ALA A 59 6.81 -5.29 4.74
CA ALA A 59 5.40 -5.67 4.70
C ALA A 59 4.65 -4.91 3.58
N ALA A 60 4.85 -3.60 3.49
CA ALA A 60 4.25 -2.76 2.46
C ALA A 60 4.73 -3.15 1.04
N ALA A 61 6.03 -3.38 0.84
CA ALA A 61 6.59 -3.79 -0.44
C ALA A 61 6.04 -5.13 -0.93
N ARG A 62 5.95 -6.13 -0.03
CA ARG A 62 5.37 -7.45 -0.36
C ARG A 62 3.89 -7.34 -0.72
N LEU A 63 3.12 -6.57 0.05
CA LEU A 63 1.70 -6.34 -0.24
C LEU A 63 1.52 -5.62 -1.58
N PHE A 64 2.35 -4.61 -1.85
CA PHE A 64 2.34 -3.87 -3.10
C PHE A 64 2.63 -4.78 -4.29
N SER A 65 3.71 -5.57 -4.24
CA SER A 65 4.07 -6.55 -5.28
C SER A 65 2.95 -7.58 -5.51
N ALA A 66 2.38 -8.14 -4.45
CA ALA A 66 1.27 -9.10 -4.58
C ALA A 66 -0.01 -8.49 -5.19
N LYS A 67 -0.18 -7.17 -5.06
CA LYS A 67 -1.29 -6.43 -5.66
C LYS A 67 -1.03 -6.12 -7.14
N THR A 68 0.17 -5.67 -7.48
CA THR A 68 0.54 -5.34 -8.87
C THR A 68 0.47 -6.57 -9.78
N ASP A 69 0.90 -7.73 -9.28
CA ASP A 69 0.85 -8.99 -10.05
C ASP A 69 -0.58 -9.42 -10.41
N ARG A 70 -1.57 -9.05 -9.59
CA ARG A 70 -2.97 -9.45 -9.76
C ARG A 70 -3.83 -8.43 -10.51
N VAL A 71 -3.51 -7.13 -10.38
CA VAL A 71 -4.39 -6.03 -10.85
C VAL A 71 -3.92 -5.46 -12.20
N GLY A 72 -2.76 -5.85 -12.71
CA GLY A 72 -2.29 -5.48 -14.05
C GLY A 72 -1.99 -3.99 -14.20
N LYS A 73 -2.98 -3.19 -14.62
CA LYS A 73 -2.84 -1.72 -14.77
C LYS A 73 -3.49 -1.01 -13.60
N MET A 74 -2.72 -0.77 -12.54
CA MET A 74 -3.15 0.14 -11.48
C MET A 74 -2.96 1.60 -11.92
N ALA A 75 -3.92 2.47 -11.59
CA ALA A 75 -3.58 3.86 -11.33
C ALA A 75 -2.58 3.84 -10.17
N TRP A 76 -1.36 4.34 -10.41
CA TRP A 76 -0.29 4.32 -9.43
C TRP A 76 -0.81 4.84 -8.07
N PRO A 77 -0.69 4.05 -6.98
CA PRO A 77 -1.21 4.47 -5.67
C PRO A 77 -0.33 5.53 -4.99
N VAL A 78 0.79 5.90 -5.61
CA VAL A 78 1.65 6.99 -5.16
C VAL A 78 1.07 8.30 -5.68
N ARG A 79 0.50 9.09 -4.78
CA ARG A 79 0.07 10.45 -5.12
C ARG A 79 1.30 11.34 -5.34
N ALA A 80 1.19 12.31 -6.23
CA ALA A 80 2.30 13.23 -6.55
C ALA A 80 2.77 14.08 -5.35
N ASP A 81 1.95 14.19 -4.31
CA ASP A 81 2.20 14.93 -3.07
C ASP A 81 2.60 14.03 -1.89
N ALA A 82 2.75 12.72 -2.09
CA ALA A 82 2.98 11.78 -1.00
C ALA A 82 4.40 11.84 -0.41
N LEU A 83 5.41 12.15 -1.24
CA LEU A 83 6.81 12.29 -0.84
C LEU A 83 7.44 13.44 -1.62
N ASN A 84 8.31 14.20 -0.97
CA ASN A 84 9.15 15.17 -1.66
C ASN A 84 10.33 14.47 -2.39
N ALA A 85 11.07 15.24 -3.20
CA ALA A 85 12.17 14.69 -4.00
C ALA A 85 13.26 14.03 -3.14
N THR A 86 13.61 14.62 -2.00
CA THR A 86 14.62 14.10 -1.09
C THR A 86 14.16 12.79 -0.46
N GLU A 87 12.95 12.76 0.09
CA GLU A 87 12.35 11.55 0.68
C GLU A 87 12.29 10.41 -0.32
N THR A 88 11.90 10.72 -1.56
CA THR A 88 11.85 9.74 -2.65
C THR A 88 13.22 9.16 -2.94
N VAL A 89 14.25 10.00 -3.09
CA VAL A 89 15.62 9.54 -3.39
C VAL A 89 16.19 8.72 -2.24
N VAL A 90 16.01 9.16 -1.00
CA VAL A 90 16.48 8.41 0.20
C VAL A 90 15.84 7.03 0.24
N LEU A 91 14.52 6.95 0.06
CA LEU A 91 13.79 5.68 0.08
C LEU A 91 14.22 4.76 -1.06
N VAL A 92 14.28 5.25 -2.30
CA VAL A 92 14.69 4.43 -3.46
C VAL A 92 16.12 3.92 -3.29
N THR A 93 17.04 4.76 -2.83
CA THR A 93 18.43 4.36 -2.64
C THR A 93 18.55 3.26 -1.58
N ALA A 94 17.83 3.41 -0.46
CA ALA A 94 17.78 2.39 0.59
C ALA A 94 17.20 1.06 0.08
N LEU A 95 16.14 1.10 -0.74
CA LEU A 95 15.55 -0.11 -1.31
C LEU A 95 16.47 -0.80 -2.32
N LEU A 96 17.18 -0.03 -3.15
CA LEU A 96 18.14 -0.57 -4.11
C LEU A 96 19.34 -1.21 -3.43
N ASP A 97 19.88 -0.55 -2.39
CA ASP A 97 20.97 -1.08 -1.57
C ASP A 97 20.55 -2.39 -0.88
N ALA A 98 19.36 -2.41 -0.27
CA ALA A 98 18.83 -3.62 0.38
C ALA A 98 18.56 -4.78 -0.59
N ALA A 99 18.23 -4.48 -1.85
CA ALA A 99 17.99 -5.48 -2.88
C ALA A 99 19.26 -5.91 -3.65
N ASP A 100 20.41 -5.28 -3.35
CA ASP A 100 21.65 -5.42 -4.12
C ASP A 100 21.43 -5.15 -5.63
N VAL A 101 20.62 -4.13 -5.94
CA VAL A 101 20.27 -3.75 -7.32
C VAL A 101 21.00 -2.48 -7.72
N ASN A 102 21.69 -2.52 -8.86
CA ASN A 102 22.34 -1.34 -9.40
C ASN A 102 21.32 -0.39 -10.05
N LEU A 103 21.40 0.91 -9.75
CA LEU A 103 20.55 1.96 -10.35
C LEU A 103 20.61 1.96 -11.89
N PHE A 104 21.73 1.55 -12.49
CA PHE A 104 21.87 1.44 -13.94
C PHE A 104 21.08 0.27 -14.54
N ASP A 105 20.90 -0.82 -13.79
CA ASP A 105 20.09 -1.97 -14.24
C ASP A 105 18.59 -1.61 -14.26
N MET A 106 18.15 -0.75 -13.35
CA MET A 106 16.79 -0.19 -13.36
C MET A 106 16.48 0.59 -14.64
N ALA A 107 17.44 1.36 -15.16
CA ALA A 107 17.28 2.09 -16.42
C ALA A 107 17.11 1.16 -17.64
N ILE A 108 17.53 -0.10 -17.54
CA ILE A 108 17.33 -1.13 -18.57
C ILE A 108 15.92 -1.72 -18.46
N TRP A 109 15.40 -1.94 -17.26
CA TRP A 109 14.03 -2.41 -17.05
C TRP A 109 12.97 -1.37 -17.39
N TYR A 110 13.18 -0.09 -17.04
CA TYR A 110 12.24 0.98 -17.36
C TYR A 110 12.05 1.16 -18.88
N ARG A 111 13.12 1.01 -19.67
CA ARG A 111 13.08 1.08 -21.14
C ARG A 111 12.42 -0.11 -21.83
N ARG A 112 12.18 -1.22 -21.12
CA ARG A 112 11.52 -2.42 -21.65
C ARG A 112 10.00 -2.44 -21.41
N ALA A 113 9.47 -1.51 -20.63
CA ALA A 113 8.05 -1.41 -20.31
C ALA A 113 7.27 -0.48 -21.28
N GLU A 114 7.95 0.09 -22.29
CA GLU A 114 7.34 0.66 -23.51
C GLU A 114 7.29 -0.39 -24.62
#